data_AF-A0A353V2Q1-F1
#
_entry.id   AF-A0A353V2Q1-F1
#
_cell.length_a   1.000
_cell.length_b   1.000
_cell.length_c   1.000
_cell.angle_alpha   90.00
_cell.angle_beta   90.00
_cell.angle_gamma   90.00
#
_symmetry.space_group_name_H-M   'P 1'
#
loop_
_entity.id
_entity.type
_entity.pdbx_description
1 polymer ?
#
loop_
_entity_poly.entity_id
_entity_poly.type
_entity_poly.pdbx_seq_one_letter_code
_entity_poly.pdbx_strand_id
1 'polypeptide(L)'
;MNAARTLGLGLVAGLVTVALMLAGALEPVELGALNGLFGLRGPRAPAARIVIVSIDESDFDEFDTPWPFPRALHAKLLDAISAGRPVAIGLDIIFSEPSPRGPADDAALARAVARAGNVVLAAAITRVVEAGWSKTDPTLPVPALRRAAAGVGTVTLTVDRDRTLRRVPLRSALGAETLPSFDAEVYRLARQAGRPAAALPPGPEVLVNFLGGPKTFPRVPYHSVVRGAVPPETFRDALVLVGGT
;
A
#
# COMPACT_ATOMS: atom_id res chain seq x y z
N MET A 1 -56.35 -4.56 -13.73
CA MET A 1 -55.02 -4.76 -14.33
C MET A 1 -54.71 -6.25 -14.34
N ASN A 2 -54.46 -6.86 -15.51
CA ASN A 2 -54.23 -8.31 -15.62
C ASN A 2 -52.90 -8.72 -14.98
N ALA A 3 -52.93 -9.68 -14.05
CA ALA A 3 -51.76 -10.21 -13.35
C ALA A 3 -50.64 -10.68 -14.32
N ALA A 4 -51.01 -11.22 -15.49
CA ALA A 4 -50.04 -11.60 -16.52
C ALA A 4 -49.28 -10.41 -17.12
N ARG A 5 -49.92 -9.23 -17.25
CA ARG A 5 -49.27 -8.01 -17.76
C ARG A 5 -48.30 -7.43 -16.72
N THR A 6 -48.68 -7.43 -15.45
CA THR A 6 -47.80 -6.98 -14.37
C THR A 6 -46.59 -7.89 -14.19
N LEU A 7 -46.78 -9.22 -14.30
CA LEU A 7 -45.68 -10.19 -14.28
C LEU A 7 -44.74 -10.01 -15.48
N GLY A 8 -45.30 -9.80 -16.68
CA GLY A 8 -44.52 -9.53 -17.89
C GLY A 8 -43.66 -8.26 -17.80
N LEU A 9 -44.23 -7.16 -17.28
CA LEU A 9 -43.48 -5.92 -17.07
C LEU A 9 -42.37 -6.08 -16.03
N GLY A 10 -42.63 -6.79 -14.93
CA GLY A 10 -41.62 -7.09 -13.91
C GLY A 10 -40.45 -7.91 -14.48
N LEU A 11 -40.74 -8.93 -15.29
CA LEU A 11 -39.71 -9.74 -15.95
C LEU A 11 -38.85 -8.90 -16.90
N VAL A 12 -39.48 -8.06 -17.73
CA VAL A 12 -38.74 -7.17 -18.65
C VAL A 12 -37.86 -6.19 -17.88
N ALA A 13 -38.39 -5.54 -16.83
CA ALA A 13 -37.61 -4.62 -16.00
C ALA A 13 -36.42 -5.34 -15.33
N GLY A 14 -36.63 -6.56 -14.83
CA GLY A 14 -35.58 -7.40 -14.27
C GLY A 14 -34.50 -7.73 -15.30
N LEU A 15 -34.89 -8.19 -16.49
CA LEU A 15 -33.95 -8.51 -17.58
C LEU A 15 -33.16 -7.29 -18.05
N VAL A 16 -33.81 -6.13 -18.18
CA VAL A 16 -33.14 -4.86 -18.53
C VAL A 16 -32.14 -4.48 -17.43
N THR A 17 -32.51 -4.60 -16.16
CA THR A 17 -31.60 -4.30 -15.04
C THR A 17 -30.37 -5.21 -15.06
N VAL A 18 -30.57 -6.52 -15.26
CA VAL A 18 -29.47 -7.49 -15.40
C VAL A 18 -28.61 -7.14 -16.62
N ALA A 19 -29.20 -6.78 -17.75
CA ALA A 19 -28.45 -6.38 -18.94
C ALA A 19 -27.61 -5.12 -18.70
N LEU A 20 -28.16 -4.10 -18.02
CA LEU A 20 -27.45 -2.88 -17.64
C LEU A 20 -26.31 -3.17 -16.65
N MET A 21 -26.51 -4.09 -15.71
CA MET A 21 -25.48 -4.55 -14.78
C MET A 21 -24.34 -5.28 -15.50
N LEU A 22 -24.66 -6.25 -16.36
CA LEU A 22 -23.67 -7.00 -17.13
C LEU A 22 -22.89 -6.12 -18.12
N ALA A 23 -23.54 -5.09 -18.67
CA ALA A 23 -22.88 -4.09 -19.50
C ALA A 23 -22.01 -3.09 -18.69
N GLY A 24 -22.13 -3.08 -17.35
CA GLY A 24 -21.47 -2.09 -16.48
C GLY A 24 -22.03 -0.68 -16.61
N ALA A 25 -23.23 -0.50 -17.17
CA ALA A 25 -23.84 0.81 -17.40
C ALA A 25 -24.25 1.51 -16.09
N LEU A 26 -24.44 0.75 -15.01
CA LEU A 26 -24.79 1.27 -13.68
C LEU A 26 -23.57 1.59 -12.81
N GLU A 27 -22.39 1.10 -13.18
CA GLU A 27 -21.16 1.24 -12.38
C GLU A 27 -20.78 2.71 -12.15
N PRO A 28 -20.84 3.64 -13.13
CA PRO A 28 -20.53 5.04 -12.87
C PRO A 28 -21.47 5.69 -11.83
N VAL A 29 -22.75 5.29 -11.84
CA VAL A 29 -23.75 5.80 -10.88
C VAL A 29 -23.44 5.27 -9.48
N GLU A 30 -23.09 3.99 -9.36
CA GLU A 30 -22.69 3.37 -8.10
C GLU A 30 -21.43 4.00 -7.52
N LEU A 31 -20.37 4.14 -8.32
CA LEU A 31 -19.11 4.75 -7.89
C LEU A 31 -19.29 6.23 -7.52
N GLY A 32 -20.10 6.96 -8.30
CA GLY A 32 -20.46 8.35 -7.99
C GLY A 32 -21.24 8.48 -6.67
N ALA A 33 -22.22 7.60 -6.45
CA ALA A 33 -22.97 7.55 -5.20
C ALA A 33 -22.05 7.24 -4.01
N LEU A 34 -21.15 6.27 -4.15
CA LEU A 34 -20.17 5.91 -3.13
C LEU A 34 -19.26 7.11 -2.77
N ASN A 35 -18.76 7.85 -3.76
CA ASN A 35 -18.00 9.08 -3.51
C ASN A 35 -18.84 10.11 -2.74
N GLY A 36 -20.10 10.28 -3.14
CA GLY A 36 -21.05 11.16 -2.47
C GLY A 36 -21.27 10.78 -1.00
N LEU A 37 -21.37 9.48 -0.70
CA LEU A 37 -21.48 8.98 0.68
C LEU A 37 -20.23 9.28 1.51
N PHE A 38 -19.02 9.16 0.93
CA PHE A 38 -17.79 9.57 1.62
C PHE A 38 -17.74 11.09 1.85
N GLY A 39 -18.20 11.89 0.89
CA GLY A 39 -18.32 13.34 1.03
C GLY A 39 -19.31 13.73 2.14
N LEU A 40 -20.50 13.13 2.15
CA LEU A 40 -21.53 13.36 3.18
C LEU A 40 -21.08 12.92 4.57
N ARG A 41 -20.32 11.83 4.66
CA ARG A 41 -19.73 11.35 5.93
C ARG A 41 -18.72 12.34 6.51
N GLY A 42 -18.00 13.05 5.64
CA GLY A 42 -16.91 13.95 6.01
C GLY A 42 -15.66 13.24 6.55
N PRO A 43 -14.63 14.03 6.95
CA PRO A 43 -13.39 13.50 7.49
C PRO A 43 -13.57 12.75 8.82
N ARG A 44 -12.79 11.70 9.04
CA ARG A 44 -12.75 10.92 10.28
C ARG A 44 -11.31 10.77 10.77
N ALA A 45 -11.12 10.83 12.07
CA ALA A 45 -9.81 10.57 12.68
C ALA A 45 -9.38 9.11 12.45
N PRO A 46 -8.10 8.84 12.12
CA PRO A 46 -7.56 7.49 12.06
C PRO A 46 -7.69 6.75 13.39
N ALA A 47 -8.18 5.51 13.32
CA ALA A 47 -8.26 4.63 14.50
C ALA A 47 -6.90 4.06 14.91
N ALA A 48 -5.98 3.94 13.96
CA ALA A 48 -4.60 3.52 14.19
C ALA A 48 -3.66 4.73 14.06
N ARG A 49 -2.60 4.75 14.87
CA ARG A 49 -1.53 5.74 14.76
C ARG A 49 -0.67 5.39 13.54
N ILE A 50 -0.85 6.13 12.45
CA ILE A 50 -0.08 5.98 11.22
C ILE A 50 0.75 7.24 11.02
N VAL A 51 2.03 7.09 10.73
CA VAL A 51 2.94 8.20 10.40
C VAL A 51 3.53 7.95 9.02
N ILE A 52 3.41 8.93 8.13
CA ILE A 52 4.00 8.87 6.81
C ILE A 52 5.35 9.59 6.86
N VAL A 53 6.41 8.90 6.45
CA VAL A 53 7.70 9.51 6.16
C VAL A 53 7.75 9.73 4.65
N SER A 54 7.59 10.98 4.22
CA SER A 54 7.55 11.31 2.80
C SER A 54 8.94 11.44 2.22
N ILE A 55 9.12 10.94 1.00
CA ILE A 55 10.23 11.26 0.13
C ILE A 55 9.69 12.23 -0.94
N ASP A 56 10.11 13.48 -0.90
CA ASP A 56 9.70 14.54 -1.83
C ASP A 56 10.91 15.35 -2.33
N GLU A 57 10.66 16.37 -3.15
CA GLU A 57 11.69 17.21 -3.76
C GLU A 57 12.66 17.82 -2.74
N SER A 58 12.19 18.17 -1.54
CA SER A 58 13.04 18.74 -0.50
C SER A 58 14.10 17.76 0.01
N ASP A 59 13.84 16.46 -0.05
CA ASP A 59 14.83 15.45 0.32
C ASP A 59 16.00 15.41 -0.66
N PHE A 60 15.73 15.60 -1.95
CA PHE A 60 16.77 15.64 -2.98
C PHE A 60 17.66 16.87 -2.80
N ASP A 61 17.05 18.03 -2.58
CA ASP A 61 17.76 19.28 -2.32
C ASP A 61 18.61 19.20 -1.05
N GLU A 62 18.07 18.59 0.01
CA GLU A 62 18.72 18.53 1.31
C GLU A 62 19.85 17.50 1.38
N PHE A 63 19.81 16.44 0.56
CA PHE A 63 20.90 15.48 0.47
C PHE A 63 21.87 15.76 -0.67
N ASP A 64 21.51 16.65 -1.61
CA ASP A 64 22.25 16.90 -2.86
C ASP A 64 22.68 15.58 -3.53
N THR A 65 21.73 14.64 -3.63
CA THR A 65 22.01 13.26 -4.06
C THR A 65 20.91 12.78 -5.00
N PRO A 66 21.23 12.26 -6.19
CA PRO A 66 20.23 11.73 -7.11
C PRO A 66 19.66 10.40 -6.61
N TRP A 67 18.47 10.07 -7.11
CA TRP A 67 17.92 8.72 -6.96
C TRP A 67 18.78 7.70 -7.72
N PRO A 68 18.97 6.46 -7.20
CA PRO A 68 18.55 5.99 -5.89
C PRO A 68 19.47 6.49 -4.77
N PHE A 69 18.86 6.89 -3.65
CA PHE A 69 19.59 7.23 -2.43
C PHE A 69 20.46 6.05 -1.95
N PRO A 70 21.59 6.33 -1.26
CA PRO A 70 22.43 5.29 -0.68
C PRO A 70 21.64 4.39 0.27
N ARG A 71 21.88 3.08 0.24
CA ARG A 71 21.25 2.13 1.18
C ARG A 71 21.62 2.48 2.63
N ALA A 72 22.82 3.01 2.86
CA ALA A 72 23.22 3.56 4.14
C ALA A 72 22.33 4.72 4.64
N LEU A 73 21.74 5.51 3.74
CA LEU A 73 20.78 6.57 4.11
C LEU A 73 19.48 5.97 4.63
N HIS A 74 18.96 4.95 3.93
CA HIS A 74 17.78 4.19 4.37
C HIS A 74 18.06 3.46 5.69
N ALA A 75 19.27 2.95 5.90
CA ALA A 75 19.68 2.33 7.16
C ALA A 75 19.61 3.33 8.33
N LYS A 76 20.14 4.55 8.15
CA LYS A 76 20.04 5.64 9.15
C LYS A 76 18.60 6.01 9.44
N LEU A 77 17.76 6.09 8.41
CA LEU A 77 16.32 6.32 8.57
C LEU A 77 15.70 5.24 9.46
N LEU A 78 15.92 3.97 9.14
CA LEU A 78 15.37 2.86 9.91
C LEU A 78 15.85 2.87 11.36
N ASP A 79 17.13 3.17 11.61
CA ASP A 79 17.66 3.28 12.97
C ASP A 79 16.97 4.42 13.76
N ALA A 80 16.76 5.59 13.13
CA ALA A 80 16.08 6.73 13.74
C ALA A 80 14.59 6.44 14.04
N ILE A 81 13.88 5.83 13.10
CA ILE A 81 12.48 5.42 13.29
C ILE A 81 12.39 4.35 14.40
N SER A 82 13.29 3.37 14.38
CA SER A 82 13.30 2.24 15.32
C SER A 82 13.57 2.67 16.77
N ALA A 83 14.26 3.79 16.99
CA ALA A 83 14.41 4.37 18.32
C ALA A 83 13.07 4.68 19.00
N GLY A 84 12.03 4.98 18.20
CA GLY A 84 10.65 5.17 18.68
C GLY A 84 9.92 3.88 19.02
N ARG A 85 10.42 2.71 18.62
CA ARG A 85 9.74 1.40 18.71
C ARG A 85 8.37 1.42 18.02
N PRO A 86 8.32 1.61 16.69
CA PRO A 86 7.07 1.49 15.94
C PRO A 86 6.56 0.05 15.98
N VAL A 87 5.29 -0.13 15.65
CA VAL A 87 4.68 -1.45 15.49
C VAL A 87 5.23 -2.15 14.25
N ALA A 88 5.27 -1.44 13.13
CA ALA A 88 5.80 -1.91 11.87
C ALA A 88 6.31 -0.73 11.04
N ILE A 89 7.28 -1.00 10.18
CA ILE A 89 7.81 -0.03 9.21
C ILE A 89 7.59 -0.60 7.81
N GLY A 90 6.71 0.01 7.03
CA GLY A 90 6.58 -0.28 5.61
C GLY A 90 7.51 0.61 4.80
N LEU A 91 8.42 0.02 4.04
CA LEU A 91 9.30 0.75 3.12
C LEU A 91 8.80 0.54 1.68
N ASP A 92 8.04 1.52 1.20
CA ASP A 92 7.50 1.59 -0.16
C ASP A 92 8.58 2.10 -1.13
N ILE A 93 9.64 1.32 -1.22
CA ILE A 93 10.77 1.49 -2.14
C ILE A 93 11.16 0.10 -2.62
N ILE A 94 11.18 -0.09 -3.94
CA ILE A 94 11.49 -1.39 -4.54
C ILE A 94 13.01 -1.50 -4.76
N PHE A 95 13.66 -2.35 -3.97
CA PHE A 95 15.10 -2.59 -4.03
C PHE A 95 15.46 -3.79 -4.91
N SER A 96 15.05 -3.75 -6.18
CA SER A 96 15.16 -4.89 -7.10
C SER A 96 16.57 -5.20 -7.60
N GLU A 97 17.44 -4.19 -7.60
CA GLU A 97 18.81 -4.31 -8.11
C GLU A 97 19.84 -4.12 -6.98
N PRO A 98 21.02 -4.76 -7.10
CA PRO A 98 22.15 -4.50 -6.22
C PRO A 98 22.47 -3.01 -6.19
N SER A 99 22.92 -2.51 -5.03
CA SER A 99 23.30 -1.10 -4.93
C SER A 99 24.43 -0.78 -5.92
N PRO A 100 24.33 0.34 -6.67
CA PRO A 100 25.42 0.80 -7.53
C PRO A 100 26.67 1.20 -6.73
N ARG A 101 26.55 1.35 -5.41
CA ARG A 101 27.64 1.64 -4.46
C ARG A 101 28.30 0.37 -3.90
N GLY A 102 27.91 -0.80 -4.41
CA GLY A 102 28.51 -2.09 -4.10
C GLY A 102 27.84 -2.85 -2.94
N PRO A 103 28.25 -4.10 -2.70
CA PRO A 103 27.57 -5.01 -1.76
C PRO A 103 27.57 -4.55 -0.30
N ALA A 104 28.55 -3.73 0.09
CA ALA A 104 28.64 -3.17 1.44
C ALA A 104 27.47 -2.22 1.74
N ASP A 105 26.96 -1.52 0.72
CA ASP A 105 25.81 -0.61 0.86
C ASP A 105 24.52 -1.42 1.06
N ASP A 106 24.28 -2.46 0.26
CA ASP A 106 23.14 -3.38 0.49
C ASP A 106 23.23 -4.06 1.86
N ALA A 107 24.43 -4.45 2.30
CA ALA A 107 24.65 -5.01 3.63
C ALA A 107 24.34 -4.01 4.75
N ALA A 108 24.56 -2.70 4.54
CA ALA A 108 24.23 -1.68 5.52
C ALA A 108 22.71 -1.63 5.77
N LEU A 109 21.90 -1.59 4.71
CA LEU A 109 20.46 -1.63 4.83
C LEU A 109 19.96 -2.99 5.33
N ALA A 110 20.50 -4.10 4.85
CA ALA A 110 20.10 -5.43 5.31
C ALA A 110 20.27 -5.59 6.83
N ARG A 111 21.39 -5.09 7.38
CA ARG A 111 21.62 -5.10 8.83
C ARG A 111 20.61 -4.21 9.57
N ALA A 112 20.28 -3.03 9.06
CA ALA A 112 19.29 -2.16 9.68
C ALA A 112 17.88 -2.77 9.68
N VAL A 113 17.47 -3.35 8.54
CA VAL A 113 16.22 -4.11 8.40
C VAL A 113 16.15 -5.25 9.41
N ALA A 114 17.21 -6.06 9.51
CA ALA A 114 17.28 -7.16 10.47
C ALA A 114 17.25 -6.69 11.94
N ARG A 115 17.95 -5.59 12.26
CA ARG A 115 17.93 -5.00 13.62
C ARG A 115 16.56 -4.49 14.02
N ALA A 116 15.84 -3.84 13.10
CA ALA A 116 14.49 -3.34 13.34
C ALA A 116 13.49 -4.49 13.57
N GLY A 117 13.62 -5.58 12.79
CA GLY A 117 12.86 -6.83 12.99
C GLY A 117 11.36 -6.76 12.64
N ASN A 118 10.86 -5.58 12.24
CA ASN A 118 9.46 -5.32 11.93
C ASN A 118 9.28 -4.52 10.62
N VAL A 119 10.21 -4.71 9.67
CA VAL A 119 10.21 -4.01 8.38
C VAL A 119 9.54 -4.86 7.29
N VAL A 120 8.61 -4.26 6.55
CA VAL A 120 8.02 -4.80 5.33
C VAL A 120 8.63 -4.08 4.13
N LEU A 121 9.13 -4.83 3.15
CA LEU A 121 9.66 -4.27 1.91
C LEU A 121 8.63 -4.38 0.77
N ALA A 122 8.58 -3.36 -0.08
CA ALA A 122 7.79 -3.38 -1.29
C ALA A 122 8.38 -4.28 -2.38
N ALA A 123 7.50 -4.96 -3.09
CA ALA A 123 7.77 -5.64 -4.35
C ALA A 123 6.74 -5.19 -5.40
N ALA A 124 7.06 -5.30 -6.67
CA ALA A 124 6.07 -5.12 -7.74
C ALA A 124 5.80 -6.43 -8.47
N ILE A 125 4.64 -6.53 -9.10
CA ILE A 125 4.35 -7.57 -10.07
C ILE A 125 4.07 -6.90 -11.41
N THR A 126 4.83 -7.26 -12.43
CA THR A 126 4.60 -6.81 -13.80
C THR A 126 3.90 -7.92 -14.56
N ARG A 127 2.69 -7.64 -15.04
CA ARG A 127 1.97 -8.55 -15.93
C ARG A 127 2.10 -8.06 -17.36
N VAL A 128 2.82 -8.82 -18.18
CA VAL A 128 2.88 -8.62 -19.63
C VAL A 128 1.82 -9.52 -20.26
N VAL A 129 0.87 -8.92 -20.98
CA VAL A 129 -0.16 -9.64 -21.74
C VAL A 129 0.05 -9.34 -23.21
N GLU A 130 0.48 -10.35 -23.97
CA GLU A 130 0.62 -10.29 -25.43
C GLU A 130 -0.37 -11.27 -26.07
N ALA A 131 -0.67 -11.09 -27.36
CA ALA A 131 -1.69 -11.87 -28.07
C ALA A 131 -1.44 -13.39 -27.97
N GLY A 132 -2.12 -14.05 -27.04
CA GLY A 132 -2.05 -15.50 -26.78
C GLY A 132 -1.31 -15.91 -25.50
N TRP A 133 -0.58 -15.02 -24.82
CA TRP A 133 0.21 -15.36 -23.64
C TRP A 133 0.23 -14.24 -22.60
N SER A 134 0.22 -14.62 -21.32
CA SER A 134 0.47 -13.69 -20.22
C SER A 134 1.67 -14.17 -19.42
N LYS A 135 2.65 -13.28 -19.21
CA LYS A 135 3.77 -13.48 -18.29
C LYS A 135 3.59 -12.58 -17.09
N THR A 136 3.82 -13.13 -15.90
CA THR A 136 3.77 -12.38 -14.65
C THR A 136 5.14 -12.49 -14.00
N ASP A 137 5.89 -11.39 -14.02
CA ASP A 137 7.24 -11.31 -13.46
C ASP A 137 7.23 -10.52 -12.14
N PRO A 138 7.77 -11.08 -11.04
CA PRO A 138 7.86 -10.38 -9.78
C PRO A 138 9.17 -9.58 -9.70
N THR A 139 9.05 -8.32 -9.36
CA THR A 139 10.18 -7.44 -9.05
C THR A 139 10.36 -7.44 -7.53
N LEU A 140 11.16 -8.39 -7.05
CA LEU A 140 11.43 -8.60 -5.62
C LEU A 140 12.65 -7.83 -5.13
N PRO A 141 12.73 -7.46 -3.84
CA PRO A 141 13.96 -6.96 -3.25
C PRO A 141 15.12 -7.95 -3.39
N VAL A 142 16.35 -7.42 -3.50
CA VAL A 142 17.58 -8.21 -3.57
C VAL A 142 17.66 -9.23 -2.41
N PRO A 143 18.25 -10.42 -2.62
CA PRO A 143 18.22 -11.50 -1.63
C PRO A 143 18.76 -11.15 -0.24
N ALA A 144 19.70 -10.21 -0.15
CA ALA A 144 20.24 -9.73 1.13
C ALA A 144 19.17 -9.00 1.97
N LEU A 145 18.36 -8.15 1.33
CA LEU A 145 17.29 -7.40 1.99
C LEU A 145 16.07 -8.28 2.25
N ARG A 146 15.68 -9.09 1.27
CA ARG A 146 14.52 -9.99 1.39
C ARG A 146 14.63 -10.95 2.57
N ARG A 147 15.82 -11.51 2.82
CA ARG A 147 16.06 -12.42 3.94
C ARG A 147 16.07 -11.73 5.30
N ALA A 148 16.36 -10.42 5.34
CA ALA A 148 16.39 -9.63 6.56
C ALA A 148 15.01 -9.10 6.97
N ALA A 149 14.11 -8.92 6.00
CA ALA A 149 12.80 -8.31 6.22
C ALA A 149 11.84 -9.23 6.98
N ALA A 150 10.94 -8.61 7.75
CA ALA A 150 9.86 -9.32 8.45
C ALA A 150 8.73 -9.75 7.49
N GLY A 151 8.67 -9.12 6.31
CA GLY A 151 7.74 -9.44 5.23
C GLY A 151 8.14 -8.75 3.93
N VAL A 152 7.67 -9.29 2.81
CA VAL A 152 7.71 -8.64 1.50
C VAL A 152 6.31 -8.69 0.94
N GLY A 153 5.79 -7.55 0.52
CA GLY A 153 4.44 -7.46 -0.03
C GLY A 153 4.37 -6.64 -1.31
N THR A 154 3.39 -6.97 -2.13
CA THR A 154 3.23 -6.33 -3.44
C THR A 154 2.57 -4.97 -3.33
N VAL A 155 3.15 -3.97 -3.99
CA VAL A 155 2.51 -2.68 -4.23
C VAL A 155 1.80 -2.77 -5.58
N THR A 156 0.50 -3.01 -5.53
CA THR A 156 -0.35 -3.13 -6.72
C THR A 156 -1.57 -2.26 -6.53
N LEU A 157 -1.82 -1.40 -7.50
CA LEU A 157 -2.93 -0.47 -7.47
C LEU A 157 -3.98 -0.96 -8.48
N THR A 158 -5.18 -1.27 -7.99
CA THR A 158 -6.35 -1.48 -8.85
C THR A 158 -7.08 -0.14 -8.92
N VAL A 159 -7.24 0.37 -10.14
CA VAL A 159 -7.90 1.64 -10.39
C VAL A 159 -9.24 1.39 -11.07
N ASP A 160 -10.31 1.97 -10.55
CA ASP A 160 -11.64 1.88 -11.16
C ASP A 160 -11.66 2.62 -12.51
N ARG A 161 -12.72 2.42 -13.30
CA ARG A 161 -12.87 3.04 -14.63
C ARG A 161 -12.76 4.57 -14.63
N ASP A 162 -13.12 5.20 -13.52
CA ASP A 162 -13.04 6.66 -13.35
C ASP A 162 -11.66 7.14 -12.86
N ARG A 163 -10.66 6.26 -12.87
CA ARG A 163 -9.27 6.51 -12.44
C ARG A 163 -9.11 6.75 -10.94
N THR A 164 -10.08 6.38 -10.12
CA THR A 164 -9.96 6.44 -8.65
C THR A 164 -9.56 5.09 -8.08
N LEU A 165 -8.63 5.09 -7.12
CA LEU A 165 -8.22 3.89 -6.39
C LEU A 165 -9.16 3.65 -5.21
N ARG A 166 -10.22 2.86 -5.39
CA ARG A 166 -11.13 2.49 -4.29
C ARG A 166 -10.89 1.10 -3.75
N ARG A 167 -10.11 0.27 -4.42
CA ARG A 167 -9.92 -1.15 -4.09
C ARG A 167 -8.44 -1.47 -4.08
N VAL A 168 -8.03 -2.25 -3.09
CA VAL A 168 -6.65 -2.74 -2.97
C VAL A 168 -6.69 -4.27 -2.90
N PRO A 169 -5.93 -4.98 -3.75
CA PRO A 169 -5.82 -6.42 -3.65
C PRO A 169 -5.14 -6.81 -2.34
N LEU A 170 -5.65 -7.82 -1.65
CA LEU A 170 -5.01 -8.38 -0.45
C LEU A 170 -3.87 -9.34 -0.82
N ARG A 171 -3.94 -9.90 -2.04
CA ARG A 171 -2.92 -10.79 -2.61
C ARG A 171 -2.83 -10.57 -4.11
N SER A 172 -1.64 -10.73 -4.65
CA SER A 172 -1.38 -10.71 -6.10
C SER A 172 -0.93 -12.09 -6.56
N ALA A 173 -1.49 -12.57 -7.67
CA ALA A 173 -1.12 -13.85 -8.26
C ALA A 173 0.27 -13.76 -8.91
N LEU A 174 1.09 -14.79 -8.68
CA LEU A 174 2.42 -14.95 -9.25
C LEU A 174 2.59 -16.39 -9.74
N GLY A 175 2.18 -16.64 -10.98
CA GLY A 175 2.10 -18.00 -11.51
C GLY A 175 1.13 -18.85 -10.68
N ALA A 176 1.63 -19.93 -10.05
CA ALA A 176 0.87 -20.78 -9.14
C ALA A 176 0.85 -20.28 -7.68
N GLU A 177 1.71 -19.32 -7.33
CA GLU A 177 1.81 -18.76 -5.99
C GLU A 177 1.00 -17.46 -5.87
N THR A 178 0.76 -17.03 -4.64
CA THR A 178 0.19 -15.70 -4.36
C THR A 178 1.06 -14.98 -3.36
N LEU A 179 1.39 -13.73 -3.65
CA LEU A 179 2.09 -12.86 -2.72
C LEU A 179 1.08 -11.97 -1.99
N PRO A 180 1.20 -11.77 -0.67
CA PRO A 180 0.38 -10.79 0.04
C PRO A 180 0.69 -9.37 -0.44
N SER A 181 -0.30 -8.47 -0.37
CA SER A 181 -0.03 -7.05 -0.60
C SER A 181 0.83 -6.46 0.50
N PHE A 182 1.51 -5.36 0.17
CA PHE A 182 2.35 -4.61 1.09
C PHE A 182 1.60 -4.20 2.37
N ASP A 183 0.41 -3.65 2.20
CA ASP A 183 -0.53 -3.26 3.24
C ASP A 183 -1.08 -4.46 4.03
N ALA A 184 -1.30 -5.62 3.40
CA ALA A 184 -1.67 -6.85 4.11
C ALA A 184 -0.53 -7.37 5.01
N GLU A 185 0.73 -7.24 4.57
CA GLU A 185 1.90 -7.59 5.40
C GLU A 185 2.07 -6.63 6.59
N VAL A 186 1.89 -5.32 6.39
CA VAL A 186 1.89 -4.34 7.49
C VAL A 186 0.75 -4.64 8.48
N TYR A 187 -0.45 -4.96 7.98
CA TYR A 187 -1.59 -5.40 8.80
C TYR A 187 -1.26 -6.67 9.59
N ARG A 188 -0.61 -7.67 8.96
CA ARG A 188 -0.20 -8.92 9.62
C ARG A 188 0.72 -8.64 10.80
N LEU A 189 1.73 -7.79 10.63
CA LEU A 189 2.62 -7.39 11.73
C LEU A 189 1.86 -6.63 12.83
N ALA A 190 0.95 -5.73 12.47
CA ALA A 190 0.12 -5.02 13.44
C ALA A 190 -0.73 -5.99 14.30
N ARG A 191 -1.34 -7.01 13.67
CA ARG A 191 -2.11 -8.06 14.36
C ARG A 191 -1.23 -8.91 15.28
N GLN A 192 -0.03 -9.31 14.82
CA GLN A 192 0.93 -10.06 15.62
C GLN A 192 1.41 -9.28 16.85
N ALA A 193 1.55 -7.96 16.71
CA ALA A 193 1.86 -7.04 17.81
C ALA A 193 0.65 -6.74 18.73
N GLY A 194 -0.49 -7.44 18.56
CA GLY A 194 -1.67 -7.30 19.40
C GLY A 194 -2.50 -6.05 19.14
N ARG A 195 -2.29 -5.34 18.01
CA ARG A 195 -3.11 -4.16 17.71
C ARG A 195 -4.55 -4.54 17.37
N PRO A 196 -5.54 -3.82 17.92
CA PRO A 196 -6.94 -3.98 17.52
C PRO A 196 -7.08 -3.65 16.03
N ALA A 197 -7.56 -4.62 15.25
CA ALA A 197 -7.92 -4.39 13.87
C ALA A 197 -9.04 -5.36 13.48
N ALA A 198 -9.98 -4.88 12.66
CA ALA A 198 -11.02 -5.73 12.10
C ALA A 198 -10.39 -6.84 11.25
N ALA A 199 -11.05 -7.99 11.17
CA ALA A 199 -10.64 -9.04 10.24
C ALA A 199 -10.71 -8.52 8.80
N LEU A 200 -9.73 -8.89 7.98
CA LEU A 200 -9.80 -8.61 6.55
C LEU A 200 -10.98 -9.38 5.94
N PRO A 201 -11.65 -8.81 4.92
CA PRO A 201 -12.72 -9.51 4.23
C PRO A 201 -12.19 -10.79 3.57
N PRO A 202 -13.02 -11.83 3.37
CA PRO A 202 -12.61 -13.08 2.73
C PRO A 202 -12.35 -12.93 1.21
N GLY A 203 -12.69 -11.78 0.63
CA GLY A 203 -12.51 -11.49 -0.79
C GLY A 203 -11.04 -11.24 -1.18
N PRO A 204 -10.74 -11.22 -2.49
CA PRO A 204 -9.39 -10.97 -2.99
C PRO A 204 -8.90 -9.53 -2.79
N GLU A 205 -9.82 -8.60 -2.51
CA GLU A 205 -9.56 -7.17 -2.39
C GLU A 205 -10.36 -6.57 -1.22
N VAL A 206 -9.92 -5.40 -0.77
CA VAL A 206 -10.62 -4.59 0.25
C VAL A 206 -10.96 -3.22 -0.31
N LEU A 207 -12.13 -2.68 0.07
CA LEU A 207 -12.50 -1.31 -0.24
C LEU A 207 -11.71 -0.34 0.65
N VAL A 208 -11.11 0.67 0.05
CA VAL A 208 -10.42 1.76 0.76
C VAL A 208 -11.45 2.56 1.55
N ASN A 209 -11.24 2.62 2.87
CA ASN A 209 -12.02 3.48 3.74
C ASN A 209 -11.40 4.88 3.80
N PHE A 210 -11.77 5.76 2.87
CA PHE A 210 -11.22 7.13 2.76
C PHE A 210 -11.51 7.98 3.99
N LEU A 211 -10.54 8.11 4.88
CA LEU A 211 -10.70 8.86 6.13
C LEU A 211 -10.76 10.37 5.94
N GLY A 212 -10.22 10.91 4.85
CA GLY A 212 -10.22 12.34 4.57
C GLY A 212 -9.36 12.68 3.35
N GLY A 213 -9.14 13.97 3.12
CA GLY A 213 -8.31 14.47 2.04
C GLY A 213 -6.79 14.38 2.32
N PRO A 214 -5.97 15.05 1.50
CA PRO A 214 -4.54 15.19 1.76
C PRO A 214 -4.26 15.66 3.20
N LYS A 215 -3.15 15.20 3.79
CA LYS A 215 -2.72 15.51 5.17
C LYS A 215 -3.61 14.95 6.29
N THR A 216 -4.49 13.99 5.99
CA THR A 216 -5.25 13.26 7.03
C THR A 216 -4.34 12.51 8.01
N PHE A 217 -3.20 12.01 7.54
CA PHE A 217 -2.21 11.34 8.37
C PHE A 217 -1.01 12.27 8.63
N PRO A 218 -0.45 12.27 9.86
CA PRO A 218 0.80 12.97 10.15
C PRO A 218 1.89 12.58 9.16
N ARG A 219 2.58 13.57 8.62
CA ARG A 219 3.67 13.40 7.67
C ARG A 219 4.91 14.10 8.17
N VAL A 220 6.06 13.43 8.07
CA VAL A 220 7.38 14.00 8.36
C VAL A 220 8.29 13.79 7.15
N PRO A 221 9.11 14.79 6.77
CA PRO A 221 10.05 14.63 5.65
C PRO A 221 11.15 13.62 5.99
N TYR A 222 11.57 12.82 5.01
CA TYR A 222 12.59 11.79 5.17
C TYR A 222 13.92 12.37 5.69
N HIS A 223 14.38 13.49 5.14
CA HIS A 223 15.63 14.17 5.50
C HIS A 223 15.64 14.65 6.94
N SER A 224 14.48 15.13 7.43
CA SER A 224 14.30 15.55 8.81
C SER A 224 14.45 14.38 9.78
N VAL A 225 13.98 13.19 9.42
CA VAL A 225 14.16 11.96 10.22
C VAL A 225 15.62 11.53 10.23
N VAL A 226 16.27 11.47 9.06
CA VAL A 226 17.69 11.06 8.94
C VAL A 226 18.63 12.00 9.70
N ARG A 227 18.33 13.31 9.74
CA ARG A 227 19.12 14.31 10.48
C ARG A 227 18.82 14.34 11.99
N GLY A 228 17.87 13.54 12.47
CA GLY A 228 17.49 13.50 13.89
C GLY A 228 16.66 14.70 14.35
N ALA A 229 16.06 15.46 13.43
CA ALA A 229 15.20 16.59 13.75
C ALA A 229 13.79 16.15 14.22
N VAL A 230 13.41 14.89 13.96
CA VAL A 230 12.14 14.31 14.38
C VAL A 230 12.34 13.50 15.68
N PRO A 231 11.65 13.83 16.78
CA PRO A 231 11.77 13.09 18.03
C PRO A 231 11.33 11.62 17.88
N PRO A 232 12.03 10.64 18.48
CA PRO A 232 11.66 9.22 18.42
C PRO A 232 10.22 8.93 18.85
N GLU A 233 9.68 9.71 19.80
CA GLU A 233 8.30 9.63 20.30
C GLU A 233 7.25 9.77 19.19
N THR A 234 7.60 10.41 18.08
CA THR A 234 6.76 10.53 16.89
C THR A 234 6.36 9.16 16.35
N PHE A 235 7.28 8.20 16.37
CA PHE A 235 7.09 6.85 15.81
C PHE A 235 6.62 5.82 16.84
N ARG A 236 6.51 6.21 18.11
CA ARG A 236 6.11 5.31 19.19
C ARG A 236 4.74 4.70 18.94
N ASP A 237 4.70 3.37 18.96
CA ASP A 237 3.47 2.58 18.78
C ASP A 237 2.76 2.82 17.43
N ALA A 238 3.45 3.43 16.45
CA ALA A 238 2.88 3.78 15.16
C ALA A 238 3.13 2.69 14.10
N LEU A 239 2.28 2.65 13.08
CA LEU A 239 2.61 2.08 11.79
C LEU A 239 3.29 3.18 10.97
N VAL A 240 4.54 2.96 10.57
CA VAL A 240 5.32 3.96 9.83
C VAL A 240 5.40 3.53 8.39
N LEU A 241 4.98 4.40 7.47
CA LEU A 241 5.03 4.14 6.02
C LEU A 241 6.01 5.13 5.39
N VAL A 242 7.03 4.62 4.70
CA VAL A 242 8.07 5.42 4.05
C VAL A 242 7.90 5.28 2.55
N GLY A 243 7.73 6.39 1.81
CA GLY A 243 7.54 6.32 0.36
C GLY A 243 7.46 7.69 -0.30
N GLY A 244 7.47 7.69 -1.64
CA GLY A 244 7.32 8.91 -2.44
C GLY A 244 5.92 9.50 -2.30
N THR A 245 5.80 10.83 -2.25
CA THR A 245 4.51 11.52 -2.10
C THR A 245 4.35 12.75 -2.95
#